data_AF-A0A833VEV9-F1
#
_entry.id   AF-A0A833VEV9-F1
#
_cell.length_a   1.000
_cell.length_b   1.000
_cell.length_c   1.000
_cell.angle_alpha   90.00
_cell.angle_beta   90.00
_cell.angle_gamma   90.00
#
_symmetry.space_group_name_H-M   'P 1'
#
loop_
_entity.id
_entity.type
_entity.pdbx_description
1 polymer ?
#
loop_
_entity_poly.entity_id
_entity_poly.type
_entity_poly.pdbx_seq_one_letter_code
_entity_poly.pdbx_strand_id
1 'polypeptide(L)'
;MRTCSYCHKKAGHNMRKCPKKEEDEKASRGKETILIQKGKRTRKEPISIEYASEDESEFKSEDNEDAKDESAYDDEDYGNEEDLF
;
A
#
# COMPACT_ATOMS: atom_id res chain seq x y z
N MET A 1 -1.66 -17.61 6.75
CA MET A 1 -0.28 -18.02 6.34
C MET A 1 0.22 -17.06 5.28
N ARG A 2 1.46 -16.57 5.37
CA ARG A 2 2.02 -15.59 4.41
C ARG A 2 2.54 -16.32 3.16
N THR A 3 2.46 -15.70 2.00
CA THR A 3 3.13 -16.18 0.78
C THR A 3 4.50 -15.54 0.69
N CYS A 4 5.53 -16.34 0.41
CA CYS A 4 6.86 -15.81 0.18
C CYS A 4 6.95 -15.23 -1.24
N SER A 5 7.29 -13.95 -1.39
CA SER A 5 7.41 -13.32 -2.72
C SER A 5 8.58 -13.83 -3.57
N TYR A 6 9.50 -14.63 -2.99
CA TYR A 6 10.60 -15.22 -3.75
C TYR A 6 10.19 -16.54 -4.41
N CYS A 7 9.70 -17.48 -3.60
CA CYS A 7 9.35 -18.83 -4.06
C CYS A 7 7.85 -19.01 -4.35
N HIS A 8 7.05 -17.98 -4.09
CA HIS A 8 5.60 -17.89 -4.28
C HIS A 8 4.80 -18.98 -3.55
N LYS A 9 5.40 -19.67 -2.57
CA LYS A 9 4.73 -20.68 -1.76
C LYS A 9 4.08 -20.07 -0.53
N LYS A 10 2.90 -20.58 -0.15
CA LYS A 10 2.29 -20.33 1.16
C LYS A 10 3.20 -20.98 2.21
N ALA A 11 3.88 -20.16 3.01
CA ALA A 11 4.93 -20.62 3.91
C ALA A 11 4.99 -19.77 5.20
N GLY A 12 5.74 -20.27 6.19
CA GLY A 12 6.03 -19.53 7.43
C GLY A 12 7.20 -18.53 7.32
N HIS A 13 7.75 -18.31 6.13
CA HIS A 13 8.94 -17.47 5.91
C HIS A 13 8.66 -16.32 4.94
N ASN A 14 9.45 -15.25 5.04
CA ASN A 14 9.41 -14.10 4.14
C ASN A 14 10.53 -14.19 3.09
N MET A 15 10.46 -13.37 2.03
CA MET A 15 11.45 -13.29 0.94
C MET A 15 12.90 -13.24 1.42
N ARG A 16 13.17 -12.47 2.50
CA ARG A 16 14.52 -12.30 3.08
C ARG A 16 15.10 -13.56 3.73
N LYS A 17 14.25 -14.49 4.17
CA LYS A 17 14.64 -15.77 4.79
C LYS A 17 14.15 -16.94 3.94
N CYS A 18 14.00 -16.74 2.63
CA CYS A 18 13.55 -17.80 1.76
C CYS A 18 14.68 -18.82 1.59
N PRO A 19 14.47 -20.11 1.93
CA PRO A 19 15.51 -21.12 1.83
C PRO A 19 16.02 -21.28 0.39
N LYS A 20 15.12 -21.14 -0.60
CA LYS A 20 15.50 -21.20 -2.02
C LYS A 20 16.44 -20.06 -2.42
N LYS A 21 16.20 -18.86 -1.90
CA LYS A 21 17.09 -17.70 -2.13
C LYS A 21 18.48 -17.95 -1.53
N GLU A 22 18.56 -18.57 -0.35
CA GLU A 22 19.84 -18.91 0.26
C GLU A 22 20.61 -19.98 -0.51
N GLU A 23 19.91 -20.96 -1.11
CA GLU A 23 20.51 -21.96 -1.99
C GLU A 23 21.06 -21.31 -3.27
N ASP A 24 20.29 -20.42 -3.90
CA ASP A 24 20.70 -19.69 -5.10
C ASP A 24 21.89 -18.74 -4.81
N GLU A 25 21.91 -18.11 -3.63
CA GLU A 25 23.05 -17.33 -3.14
C GLU A 25 24.28 -18.20 -2.84
N LYS A 26 24.11 -19.40 -2.30
CA LYS A 26 25.22 -20.34 -2.06
C LYS A 26 25.81 -20.86 -3.36
N ALA A 27 24.98 -21.13 -4.38
CA ALA A 27 25.42 -21.53 -5.71
C ALA A 27 26.20 -20.41 -6.41
N SER A 28 25.88 -19.15 -6.15
CA SER A 28 26.59 -17.97 -6.69
C SER A 28 27.78 -17.51 -5.84
N ARG A 29 27.87 -17.90 -4.57
CA ARG A 29 28.97 -17.60 -3.62
C ARG A 29 30.28 -18.36 -3.91
N GLY A 30 30.49 -18.79 -5.14
CA GLY A 30 31.74 -19.41 -5.58
C GLY A 30 32.91 -18.44 -5.77
N LYS A 31 32.72 -17.12 -5.88
CA LYS A 31 33.84 -16.22 -6.30
C LYS A 31 33.94 -14.82 -5.71
N GLU A 32 33.01 -14.32 -4.89
CA GLU A 32 33.16 -12.96 -4.34
C GLU A 32 33.00 -12.92 -2.82
N THR A 33 34.13 -12.91 -2.13
CA THR A 33 34.21 -12.46 -0.75
C THR A 33 34.04 -10.94 -0.73
N ILE A 34 32.83 -10.46 -0.44
CA ILE A 34 32.61 -9.05 -0.16
C ILE A 34 33.37 -8.71 1.13
N LEU A 35 34.50 -8.00 1.00
CA LEU A 35 35.17 -7.34 2.12
C LEU A 35 34.21 -6.26 2.63
N ILE A 36 33.36 -6.60 3.61
CA ILE A 36 32.56 -5.61 4.33
C ILE A 36 33.55 -4.76 5.11
N GLN A 37 33.95 -3.63 4.52
CA GLN A 37 34.77 -2.64 5.19
C GLN A 37 33.91 -2.06 6.32
N LYS A 38 34.25 -2.40 7.56
CA LYS A 38 33.57 -1.91 8.77
C LYS A 38 33.75 -0.40 8.86
N GLY A 39 32.89 0.36 8.18
CA GLY A 39 32.82 1.80 8.31
C GLY A 39 32.49 2.16 9.76
N LYS A 40 33.25 3.09 10.35
CA LYS A 40 32.93 3.66 11.65
C LYS A 40 31.60 4.40 11.51
N ARG A 41 30.55 3.91 12.18
CA ARG A 41 29.24 4.56 12.23
C ARG A 41 29.40 5.92 12.90
N THR A 42 29.52 6.99 12.13
CA THR A 42 29.41 8.34 12.68
C THR A 42 27.94 8.62 12.95
N ARG A 43 27.65 9.18 14.12
CA ARG A 43 26.29 9.59 14.48
C ARG A 43 25.89 10.68 13.50
N LYS A 44 24.92 10.40 12.62
CA LYS A 44 24.35 11.47 11.79
C LYS A 44 23.61 12.42 12.72
N GLU A 45 23.99 13.69 12.67
CA GLU A 45 23.29 14.75 13.37
C GLU A 45 21.80 14.74 12.94
N PRO A 46 20.87 14.99 13.88
CA PRO A 46 19.45 14.99 13.57
C PRO A 46 19.15 16.08 12.54
N ILE A 47 18.35 15.74 11.53
CA ILE A 47 17.88 16.69 10.53
C ILE A 47 16.87 17.61 11.23
N SER A 48 17.21 18.89 11.37
CA SER A 48 16.27 19.94 11.79
C SER A 48 15.35 20.25 10.62
N ILE A 49 14.08 19.86 10.74
CA ILE A 49 13.05 20.21 9.77
C ILE A 49 12.32 21.43 10.33
N GLU A 50 12.45 22.55 9.64
CA GLU A 50 11.70 23.76 9.94
C GLU A 50 10.31 23.62 9.33
N TYR A 51 9.29 23.64 10.17
CA TYR A 51 7.91 23.71 9.70
C TYR A 51 7.63 25.14 9.28
N ALA A 52 7.46 25.36 7.98
CA ALA A 52 6.92 26.61 7.48
C ALA A 52 5.49 26.73 8.05
N SER A 53 5.28 27.76 8.88
CA SER A 53 3.99 28.11 9.45
C SER A 53 3.00 28.42 8.32
N GLU A 54 1.98 27.56 8.24
CA GLU A 54 0.62 27.72 7.71
C GLU A 54 0.37 29.03 6.94
N ASP A 55 0.41 28.93 5.61
CA ASP A 55 -0.32 29.87 4.75
C ASP A 55 -1.80 29.47 4.85
N GLU A 56 -2.53 30.16 5.72
CA GLU A 56 -4.00 30.11 5.83
C GLU A 56 -4.62 30.73 4.56
N SER A 57 -4.34 30.13 3.41
CA SER A 57 -5.06 30.45 2.18
C SER A 57 -6.47 29.89 2.32
N GLU A 58 -7.37 30.81 2.64
CA GLU A 58 -8.82 30.68 2.69
C GLU A 58 -9.33 29.82 1.51
N PHE A 59 -9.63 28.56 1.76
CA PHE A 59 -10.23 27.64 0.79
C PHE A 59 -11.63 28.18 0.46
N LYS A 60 -11.74 28.95 -0.62
CA LYS A 60 -13.04 29.32 -1.20
C LYS A 60 -13.63 28.05 -1.80
N SER A 61 -14.55 27.43 -1.07
CA SER A 61 -15.48 26.48 -1.67
C SER A 61 -16.36 27.27 -2.63
N GLU A 62 -16.09 27.15 -3.92
CA GLU A 62 -17.05 27.53 -4.94
C GLU A 62 -18.19 26.52 -4.86
N ASP A 63 -19.33 26.97 -4.34
CA ASP A 63 -20.57 26.19 -4.34
C ASP A 63 -20.92 25.84 -5.79
N ASN A 64 -20.82 24.55 -6.10
CA ASN A 64 -21.14 24.00 -7.40
C ASN A 64 -22.66 23.79 -7.45
N GLU A 65 -23.41 24.83 -7.80
CA GLU A 65 -24.84 24.72 -8.11
C GLU A 65 -25.05 24.08 -9.48
N ASP A 66 -24.68 22.80 -9.61
CA ASP A 66 -24.96 22.05 -10.84
C ASP A 66 -25.32 20.60 -10.52
N ALA A 67 -26.61 20.40 -10.26
CA ALA A 67 -27.41 19.31 -10.85
C ALA A 67 -28.84 19.39 -10.30
N LYS A 68 -29.71 20.12 -11.01
CA LYS A 68 -31.13 19.77 -10.99
C LYS A 68 -31.28 18.51 -11.83
N ASP A 69 -31.18 17.35 -11.19
CA ASP A 69 -31.69 16.12 -11.78
C ASP A 69 -33.15 15.94 -11.31
N GLU A 70 -34.05 16.58 -12.05
CA GLU A 70 -35.47 16.25 -12.00
C GLU A 70 -35.69 14.97 -12.82
N SER A 71 -35.37 13.82 -12.23
CA SER A 71 -35.98 12.56 -12.65
C SER A 71 -36.98 12.14 -11.59
N ALA A 72 -38.24 12.48 -11.84
CA ALA A 72 -39.40 11.91 -11.17
C ALA A 72 -39.29 10.39 -11.21
N TYR A 73 -39.08 9.75 -10.06
CA TYR A 73 -39.43 8.35 -9.91
C TYR A 73 -40.95 8.31 -9.72
N ASP A 74 -41.63 7.83 -10.74
CA ASP A 74 -43.03 7.44 -10.70
C ASP A 74 -43.19 6.34 -9.63
N ASP A 75 -43.76 6.70 -8.49
CA ASP A 75 -44.34 5.75 -7.54
C ASP A 75 -45.66 5.23 -8.13
N GLU A 76 -45.57 4.33 -9.11
CA GLU A 76 -46.71 3.57 -9.62
C GLU A 76 -46.38 2.07 -9.50
N ASP A 77 -46.83 1.49 -8.40
CA ASP A 77 -47.92 0.52 -8.39
C ASP A 77 -47.65 -0.69 -7.50
N TYR A 78 -48.50 -0.77 -6.48
CA TYR A 78 -48.67 -1.89 -5.58
C TYR A 78 -49.23 -3.07 -6.35
N GLY A 79 -48.56 -4.23 -6.29
CA GLY A 79 -49.23 -5.51 -6.45
C GLY A 79 -48.51 -6.52 -7.33
N ASN A 80 -47.95 -7.55 -6.69
CA ASN A 80 -48.64 -8.83 -6.74
C ASN A 80 -48.19 -9.67 -5.53
N GLU A 81 -49.08 -9.77 -4.56
CA GLU A 81 -49.16 -10.91 -3.65
C GLU A 81 -49.51 -12.16 -4.47
N GLU A 82 -48.96 -13.32 -4.09
CA GLU A 82 -49.10 -14.64 -4.71
C GLU A 82 -48.01 -15.06 -5.71
N ASP A 83 -46.94 -15.67 -5.16
CA ASP A 83 -46.49 -16.98 -5.61
C ASP A 83 -45.72 -17.63 -4.43
N LEU A 84 -46.42 -18.24 -3.46
CA LEU A 84 -46.90 -19.62 -3.44
C LEU A 84 -45.78 -20.66 -3.33
N PHE A 85 -45.69 -21.16 -2.08
CA PHE A 85 -45.10 -22.43 -1.60
C PHE A 85 -43.57 -22.59 -1.53
#